data_AF-A0A7Y5K055-F1
#
_entry.id   AF-A0A7Y5K055-F1
#
_cell.length_a   1.000
_cell.length_b   1.000
_cell.length_c   1.000
_cell.angle_alpha   90.00
_cell.angle_beta   90.00
_cell.angle_gamma   90.00
#
_symmetry.space_group_name_H-M   'P 1'
#
loop_
_entity.id
_entity.type
_entity.pdbx_description
1 polymer ?
#
loop_
_entity_poly.entity_id
_entity_poly.type
_entity_poly.pdbx_seq_one_letter_code
_entity_poly.pdbx_strand_id
1 'polypeptide(L)'
;MVEPIELLARDDKWQLGCGDGAIFAPLDPRWLDVPGFWDGGTIYQTLVAPLFTVTALDEEGRELGLKLQSRRWTPAELTLEYRLSNGVTASEVRTVHPGGVFVSEWRLRALRRAEVQLVAWTAQPDGTAAALGGDWRGAFEIRRPGVDHAGRPTPVTIELSTPGAPTSWGAYVAVGEPHAPRWALT
;
A
#
# COMPACT_ATOMS: atom_id res chain seq x y z
N MET A 1 28.55 15.38 -4.08
CA MET A 1 28.75 14.03 -4.66
C MET A 1 27.35 13.46 -4.85
N VAL A 2 27.02 12.96 -6.03
CA VAL A 2 25.69 12.34 -6.26
C VAL A 2 25.74 10.93 -5.69
N GLU A 3 24.76 10.56 -4.89
CA GLU A 3 24.62 9.21 -4.35
C GLU A 3 24.55 8.19 -5.50
N PRO A 4 25.34 7.10 -5.51
CA PRO A 4 25.37 6.18 -6.65
C PRO A 4 24.02 5.61 -7.06
N ILE A 5 23.11 5.43 -6.09
CA ILE A 5 21.76 4.90 -6.34
C ILE A 5 20.91 5.84 -7.20
N GLU A 6 21.17 7.14 -7.13
CA GLU A 6 20.47 8.16 -7.92
C GLU A 6 20.82 8.08 -9.40
N LEU A 7 21.99 7.53 -9.74
CA LEU A 7 22.41 7.28 -11.13
C LEU A 7 21.60 6.14 -11.79
N LEU A 8 20.89 5.33 -10.99
CA LEU A 8 20.07 4.21 -11.46
C LEU A 8 18.59 4.59 -11.61
N ALA A 9 18.25 5.86 -11.37
CA ALA A 9 16.88 6.31 -11.35
C ALA A 9 16.21 6.24 -12.71
N ARG A 10 14.95 5.79 -12.73
CA ARG A 10 14.15 5.57 -13.94
C ARG A 10 12.68 5.82 -13.69
N ASP A 11 11.95 6.22 -14.72
CA ASP A 11 10.50 6.49 -14.62
C ASP A 11 9.66 5.33 -15.18
N ASP A 12 10.31 4.40 -15.89
CA ASP A 12 9.72 3.23 -16.55
C ASP A 12 9.84 1.93 -15.73
N LYS A 13 10.43 1.99 -14.53
CA LYS A 13 10.57 0.85 -13.61
C LYS A 13 9.72 1.05 -12.36
N TRP A 14 9.45 -0.06 -11.68
CA TRP A 14 8.62 -0.07 -10.47
C TRP A 14 8.95 -1.19 -9.49
N GLN A 15 9.87 -2.09 -9.84
CA GLN A 15 10.11 -3.30 -9.07
C GLN A 15 10.82 -2.97 -7.76
N LEU A 16 10.28 -3.46 -6.63
CA LEU A 16 10.89 -3.29 -5.32
C LEU A 16 11.12 -4.67 -4.68
N GLY A 17 12.19 -4.78 -3.91
CA GLY A 17 12.50 -5.99 -3.16
C GLY A 17 13.68 -5.78 -2.22
N CYS A 18 13.83 -6.67 -1.24
CA CYS A 18 14.86 -6.58 -0.20
C CYS A 18 15.78 -7.81 -0.14
N GLY A 19 15.67 -8.73 -1.10
CA GLY A 19 16.56 -9.89 -1.25
C GLY A 19 16.24 -11.09 -0.34
N ASP A 20 15.24 -11.00 0.53
CA ASP A 20 14.82 -12.11 1.41
C ASP A 20 13.68 -12.97 0.83
N GLY A 21 13.15 -12.58 -0.34
CA GLY A 21 12.00 -13.21 -0.98
C GLY A 21 10.74 -12.34 -1.02
N ALA A 22 10.70 -11.18 -0.34
CA ALA A 22 9.63 -10.20 -0.51
C ALA A 22 9.88 -9.33 -1.75
N ILE A 23 8.93 -9.34 -2.69
CA ILE A 23 9.05 -8.68 -3.99
C ILE A 23 7.71 -8.02 -4.37
N PHE A 24 7.76 -6.74 -4.75
CA PHE A 24 6.73 -6.08 -5.52
C PHE A 24 7.20 -5.96 -6.97
N ALA A 25 6.68 -6.80 -7.85
CA ALA A 25 7.02 -6.76 -9.27
C ALA A 25 5.84 -7.27 -10.13
N PRO A 26 4.66 -6.64 -10.06
CA PRO A 26 3.55 -7.00 -10.94
C PRO A 26 3.98 -6.91 -12.40
N LEU A 27 3.63 -7.92 -13.20
CA LEU A 27 3.98 -7.99 -14.62
C LEU A 27 3.20 -6.96 -15.46
N ASP A 28 1.91 -6.80 -15.16
CA ASP A 28 1.00 -5.85 -15.80
C ASP A 28 0.26 -5.05 -14.72
N PRO A 29 0.92 -4.01 -14.15
CA PRO A 29 0.36 -3.28 -13.04
C PRO A 29 -0.83 -2.43 -13.48
N ARG A 30 -1.98 -2.62 -12.82
CA ARG A 30 -3.19 -1.83 -13.08
C ARG A 30 -3.30 -0.62 -12.16
N TRP A 31 -2.61 -0.65 -11.02
CA TRP A 31 -2.77 0.28 -9.92
C TRP A 31 -1.46 0.88 -9.45
N LEU A 32 -0.42 0.87 -10.30
CA LEU A 32 0.89 1.41 -9.98
C LEU A 32 0.83 2.86 -9.51
N ASP A 33 -0.05 3.64 -10.12
CA ASP A 33 -0.20 5.07 -9.86
C ASP A 33 -1.17 5.36 -8.71
N VAL A 34 -1.91 4.35 -8.24
CA VAL A 34 -2.75 4.46 -7.05
C VAL A 34 -1.92 4.20 -5.80
N PRO A 35 -2.16 4.88 -4.68
CA PRO A 35 -1.34 4.70 -3.49
C PRO A 35 -1.28 3.28 -2.93
N GLY A 36 -0.14 2.93 -2.32
CA GLY A 36 0.12 1.61 -1.75
C GLY A 36 0.54 0.55 -2.78
N PHE A 37 0.22 -0.71 -2.50
CA PHE A 37 0.69 -1.88 -3.24
C PHE A 37 -0.49 -2.75 -3.70
N TRP A 38 -1.51 -2.13 -4.28
CA TRP A 38 -2.76 -2.83 -4.58
C TRP A 38 -2.61 -3.96 -5.61
N ASP A 39 -1.65 -3.85 -6.54
CA ASP A 39 -1.37 -4.92 -7.52
C ASP A 39 -0.83 -6.22 -6.90
N GLY A 40 -0.48 -6.21 -5.60
CA GLY A 40 0.00 -7.39 -4.90
C GLY A 40 1.51 -7.57 -4.94
N GLY A 41 2.02 -8.49 -4.12
CA GLY A 41 3.43 -8.85 -4.05
C GLY A 41 3.63 -10.34 -3.86
N THR A 42 4.86 -10.80 -4.04
CA THR A 42 5.26 -12.18 -3.74
C THR A 42 6.06 -12.20 -2.45
N ILE A 43 5.73 -13.11 -1.54
CA ILE A 43 6.55 -13.46 -0.38
C ILE A 43 7.02 -14.89 -0.58
N TYR A 44 8.32 -15.06 -0.84
CA TYR A 44 8.93 -16.30 -1.32
C TYR A 44 8.32 -16.79 -2.64
N GLN A 45 7.39 -17.75 -2.57
CA GLN A 45 6.70 -18.32 -3.73
C GLN A 45 5.18 -18.10 -3.67
N THR A 46 4.72 -17.33 -2.68
CA THR A 46 3.30 -17.11 -2.42
C THR A 46 2.91 -15.72 -2.91
N LEU A 47 1.98 -15.67 -3.87
CA LEU A 47 1.36 -14.42 -4.29
C LEU A 47 0.36 -13.97 -3.22
N VAL A 48 0.49 -12.72 -2.79
CA VAL A 48 -0.44 -12.04 -1.90
C VAL A 48 -0.94 -10.80 -2.62
N ALA A 49 -2.20 -10.82 -3.04
CA ALA A 49 -2.82 -9.75 -3.81
C ALA A 49 -4.31 -9.60 -3.43
N PRO A 50 -4.80 -8.35 -3.28
CA PRO A 50 -4.02 -7.11 -3.17
C PRO A 50 -3.16 -7.12 -1.88
N LEU A 51 -2.21 -6.19 -1.73
CA LEU A 51 -1.57 -5.97 -0.42
C LEU A 51 -2.35 -4.94 0.39
N PHE A 52 -2.23 -3.66 0.05
CA PHE A 52 -3.02 -2.58 0.65
C PHE A 52 -3.02 -1.36 -0.27
N THR A 53 -3.87 -0.39 0.04
CA THR A 53 -3.90 0.93 -0.57
C THR A 53 -4.23 1.98 0.49
N VAL A 54 -4.16 3.25 0.11
CA VAL A 54 -4.46 4.39 0.96
C VAL A 54 -5.41 5.33 0.23
N THR A 55 -6.51 5.69 0.88
CA THR A 55 -7.44 6.72 0.42
C THR A 55 -7.22 7.99 1.24
N ALA A 56 -7.18 9.15 0.58
CA ALA A 56 -7.17 10.45 1.25
C ALA A 56 -8.60 11.03 1.33
N LEU A 57 -8.99 11.54 2.48
CA LEU A 57 -10.30 12.15 2.73
C LEU A 57 -10.16 13.58 3.25
N ASP A 58 -11.18 14.41 3.01
CA ASP A 58 -11.35 15.72 3.64
C ASP A 58 -11.85 15.60 5.10
N GLU A 59 -12.09 16.74 5.77
CA GLU A 59 -12.58 16.78 7.15
C GLU A 59 -13.98 16.19 7.31
N GLU A 60 -14.80 16.19 6.25
CA GLU A 60 -16.13 15.58 6.23
C GLU A 60 -16.11 14.10 5.79
N GLY A 61 -14.93 13.51 5.56
CA GLY A 61 -14.79 12.13 5.15
C GLY A 61 -15.09 11.86 3.66
N ARG A 62 -15.12 12.90 2.82
CA ARG A 62 -15.27 12.74 1.36
C ARG A 62 -13.91 12.49 0.72
N GLU A 63 -13.90 11.67 -0.32
CA GLU A 63 -12.68 11.32 -1.03
C GLU A 63 -12.03 12.55 -1.70
N LEU A 64 -10.75 12.74 -1.40
CA LEU A 64 -9.88 13.67 -2.12
C LEU A 64 -9.24 12.92 -3.28
N GLY A 65 -9.68 13.22 -4.50
CA GLY A 65 -9.08 12.63 -5.70
C GLY A 65 -7.58 12.93 -5.77
N LEU A 66 -6.78 11.90 -6.05
CA LEU A 66 -5.33 11.99 -6.22
C LEU A 66 -4.98 11.97 -7.70
N LYS A 67 -4.35 13.05 -8.19
CA LYS A 67 -3.79 13.09 -9.54
C LYS A 67 -2.28 12.91 -9.47
N LEU A 68 -1.76 11.81 -10.02
CA LEU A 68 -0.32 11.59 -10.15
C LEU A 68 0.31 12.74 -10.96
N GLN A 69 1.41 13.28 -10.45
CA GLN A 69 2.22 14.31 -11.10
C GLN A 69 3.50 13.72 -11.67
N SER A 70 4.17 12.87 -10.89
CA SER A 70 5.41 12.20 -11.30
C SER A 70 5.62 10.92 -10.53
N ARG A 71 6.38 10.01 -11.13
CA ARG A 71 6.85 8.78 -10.51
C ARG A 71 8.33 8.64 -10.79
N ARG A 72 9.09 8.24 -9.79
CA ARG A 72 10.52 8.02 -9.89
C ARG A 72 10.88 6.74 -9.16
N TRP A 73 11.56 5.84 -9.86
CA TRP A 73 12.06 4.60 -9.27
C TRP A 73 13.57 4.66 -9.10
N THR A 74 14.04 4.09 -8.00
CA THR A 74 15.42 3.63 -7.82
C THR A 74 15.38 2.17 -7.34
N PRO A 75 16.50 1.43 -7.36
CA PRO A 75 16.53 0.09 -6.77
C PRO A 75 16.10 0.02 -5.29
N ALA A 76 16.14 1.13 -4.54
CA ALA A 76 15.75 1.16 -3.14
C ALA A 76 14.26 1.52 -2.92
N GLU A 77 13.68 2.35 -3.78
CA GLU A 77 12.35 2.93 -3.54
C GLU A 77 11.63 3.35 -4.82
N LEU A 78 10.30 3.47 -4.70
CA LEU A 78 9.44 4.09 -5.69
C LEU A 78 8.81 5.33 -5.06
N THR A 79 9.17 6.51 -5.57
CA THR A 79 8.62 7.80 -5.14
C THR A 79 7.50 8.22 -6.10
N LEU A 80 6.36 8.61 -5.55
CA LEU A 80 5.22 9.14 -6.30
C LEU A 80 4.83 10.51 -5.74
N GLU A 81 4.57 11.46 -6.62
CA GLU A 81 4.09 12.79 -6.26
C GLU A 81 2.65 12.95 -6.76
N TYR A 82 1.78 13.41 -5.87
CA TYR A 82 0.36 13.57 -6.10
C TYR A 82 -0.08 15.01 -5.88
N ARG A 83 -1.09 15.41 -6.65
CA ARG A 83 -1.91 16.58 -6.35
C ARG A 83 -3.29 16.10 -5.90
N LEU A 84 -3.65 16.45 -4.67
CA LEU A 84 -4.99 16.20 -4.14
C LEU A 84 -5.95 17.28 -4.66
N SER A 85 -7.23 16.94 -4.79
CA SER A 85 -8.29 17.82 -5.30
C SER A 85 -8.47 19.12 -4.48
N ASN A 86 -8.17 19.09 -3.18
CA ASN A 86 -8.19 20.27 -2.29
C ASN A 86 -6.93 21.17 -2.42
N GLY A 87 -5.99 20.81 -3.28
CA GLY A 87 -4.78 21.57 -3.51
C GLY A 87 -3.63 21.29 -2.53
N VAL A 88 -3.69 20.18 -1.79
CA VAL A 88 -2.52 19.63 -1.09
C VAL A 88 -1.62 18.89 -2.10
N THR A 89 -0.31 19.03 -1.95
CA THR A 89 0.66 18.16 -2.64
C THR A 89 1.09 17.07 -1.68
N ALA A 90 1.14 15.83 -2.15
CA ALA A 90 1.55 14.68 -1.35
C ALA A 90 2.66 13.92 -2.05
N SER A 91 3.67 13.47 -1.29
CA SER A 91 4.67 12.51 -1.76
C SER A 91 4.45 11.18 -1.05
N GLU A 92 4.42 10.09 -1.80
CA GLU A 92 4.48 8.73 -1.29
C GLU A 92 5.85 8.12 -1.62
N VAL A 93 6.52 7.54 -0.63
CA VAL A 93 7.71 6.71 -0.84
C VAL A 93 7.37 5.27 -0.51
N ARG A 94 7.51 4.39 -1.49
CA ARG A 94 7.26 2.95 -1.35
C ARG A 94 8.56 2.18 -1.24
N THR A 95 8.65 1.32 -0.23
CA THR A 95 9.80 0.44 0.00
C THR A 95 9.34 -0.97 0.38
N VAL A 96 10.24 -1.95 0.16
CA VAL A 96 10.08 -3.33 0.61
C VAL A 96 11.23 -3.63 1.56
N HIS A 97 10.91 -4.18 2.73
CA HIS A 97 11.84 -4.51 3.80
C HIS A 97 11.79 -6.00 4.13
N PRO A 98 12.84 -6.54 4.78
CA PRO A 98 12.85 -7.95 5.20
C PRO A 98 11.65 -8.31 6.09
N GLY A 99 11.26 -9.59 6.05
CA GLY A 99 10.11 -10.10 6.79
C GLY A 99 8.77 -9.92 6.06
N GLY A 100 8.78 -9.61 4.75
CA GLY A 100 7.55 -9.40 4.00
C GLY A 100 6.87 -8.06 4.28
N VAL A 101 7.64 -7.03 4.62
CA VAL A 101 7.13 -5.72 5.04
C VAL A 101 7.11 -4.76 3.85
N PHE A 102 5.92 -4.29 3.47
CA PHE A 102 5.71 -3.31 2.39
C PHE A 102 5.27 -1.99 3.01
N VAL A 103 6.01 -0.91 2.73
CA VAL A 103 5.84 0.38 3.41
C VAL A 103 5.45 1.45 2.40
N SER A 104 4.49 2.29 2.78
CA SER A 104 4.07 3.50 2.08
C SER A 104 4.23 4.66 3.05
N GLU A 105 5.29 5.47 2.86
CA GLU A 105 5.56 6.65 3.68
C GLU A 105 4.99 7.90 3.00
N TRP A 106 4.26 8.73 3.77
CA TRP A 106 3.58 9.90 3.25
C TRP A 106 4.12 11.20 3.80
N ARG A 107 4.23 12.19 2.91
CA ARG A 107 4.48 13.60 3.31
C ARG A 107 3.48 14.50 2.60
N LEU A 108 2.81 15.34 3.38
CA LEU A 108 1.80 16.27 2.90
C LEU A 108 2.33 17.71 2.99
N ARG A 109 2.10 18.51 1.93
CA ARG A 109 2.50 19.91 1.86
C ARG A 109 1.33 20.75 1.37
N ALA A 110 1.02 21.82 2.09
CA ALA A 110 -0.05 22.74 1.77
C ALA A 110 0.40 24.19 1.94
N LEU A 111 -0.06 25.08 1.05
CA LEU A 111 0.20 26.53 1.17
C LEU A 111 -0.72 27.21 2.20
N ARG A 112 -1.80 26.54 2.58
CA ARG A 112 -2.79 26.96 3.59
C ARG A 112 -3.11 25.76 4.47
N ARG A 113 -3.67 26.00 5.66
CA ARG A 113 -4.18 24.92 6.50
C ARG A 113 -5.19 24.09 5.69
N ALA A 114 -4.98 22.78 5.70
CA ALA A 114 -5.87 21.80 5.09
C ALA A 114 -5.91 20.60 6.03
N GLU A 115 -7.09 20.03 6.22
CA GLU A 115 -7.27 18.78 6.96
C GLU A 115 -7.36 17.63 5.96
N VAL A 116 -6.54 16.61 6.17
CA VAL A 116 -6.46 15.43 5.31
C VAL A 116 -6.42 14.22 6.24
N GLN A 117 -7.32 13.28 6.03
CA GLN A 117 -7.31 12.00 6.70
C GLN A 117 -6.79 10.95 5.73
N LEU A 118 -5.81 10.14 6.14
CA LEU A 118 -5.32 9.01 5.36
C LEU A 118 -5.91 7.73 5.93
N VAL A 119 -6.55 6.94 5.07
CA VAL A 119 -7.16 5.65 5.43
C VAL A 119 -6.42 4.56 4.69
N ALA A 120 -5.61 3.78 5.41
CA ALA A 120 -5.02 2.57 4.86
C ALA A 120 -6.03 1.41 4.94
N TRP A 121 -6.21 0.69 3.83
CA TRP A 121 -7.15 -0.42 3.78
C TRP A 121 -6.72 -1.50 2.78
N THR A 122 -7.29 -2.69 2.93
CA THR A 122 -7.06 -3.85 2.08
C THR A 122 -8.36 -4.63 1.89
N ALA A 123 -8.43 -5.47 0.85
CA ALA A 123 -9.45 -6.49 0.70
C ALA A 123 -8.76 -7.84 0.46
N GLN A 124 -8.98 -8.84 1.31
CA GLN A 124 -8.36 -10.16 1.17
C GLN A 124 -9.43 -11.22 0.88
N PRO A 125 -9.24 -12.10 -0.11
CA PRO A 125 -10.16 -13.19 -0.36
C PRO A 125 -10.09 -14.22 0.77
N ASP A 126 -11.26 -14.76 1.16
CA ASP A 126 -11.42 -15.87 2.10
C ASP A 126 -10.69 -15.68 3.45
N GLY A 127 -10.47 -14.42 3.83
CA GLY A 127 -9.77 -14.04 5.05
C GLY A 127 -10.70 -13.83 6.24
N THR A 128 -10.21 -14.12 7.44
CA THR A 128 -10.82 -13.66 8.69
C THR A 128 -9.96 -12.55 9.27
N ALA A 129 -10.59 -11.41 9.58
CA ALA A 129 -9.92 -10.26 10.16
C ALA A 129 -10.17 -10.20 11.67
N ALA A 130 -9.11 -9.92 12.43
CA ALA A 130 -9.17 -9.69 13.86
C ALA A 130 -8.33 -8.46 14.21
N ALA A 131 -8.78 -7.71 15.22
CA ALA A 131 -7.98 -6.63 15.78
C ALA A 131 -6.74 -7.20 16.46
N LEU A 132 -5.58 -6.56 16.26
CA LEU A 132 -4.42 -6.83 17.09
C LEU A 132 -4.51 -5.99 18.37
N GLY A 133 -4.35 -6.64 19.53
CA GLY A 133 -4.27 -5.99 20.83
C GLY A 133 -2.82 -5.68 21.23
N GLY A 134 -2.65 -4.71 22.14
CA GLY A 134 -1.41 -4.53 22.92
C GLY A 134 -0.35 -3.65 22.29
N ASP A 135 0.40 -4.17 21.32
CA ASP A 135 1.70 -3.59 20.92
C ASP A 135 1.64 -2.70 19.67
N TRP A 136 0.66 -2.93 18.79
CA TRP A 136 0.42 -2.13 17.58
C TRP A 136 -0.98 -1.51 17.63
N ARG A 137 -1.11 -0.32 18.21
CA ARG A 137 -2.39 0.40 18.25
C ARG A 137 -2.87 0.65 16.81
N GLY A 138 -4.03 0.08 16.48
CA GLY A 138 -4.70 0.22 15.18
C GLY A 138 -4.08 -0.59 14.04
N ALA A 139 -3.41 -1.68 14.36
CA ALA A 139 -3.17 -2.75 13.41
C ALA A 139 -4.31 -3.79 13.45
N PHE A 140 -4.55 -4.44 12.32
CA PHE A 140 -5.40 -5.63 12.27
C PHE A 140 -4.69 -6.75 11.52
N GLU A 141 -4.98 -7.96 11.96
CA GLU A 141 -4.46 -9.20 11.40
C GLU A 141 -5.55 -9.80 10.51
N ILE A 142 -5.15 -10.26 9.33
CA ILE A 142 -5.97 -11.10 8.46
C ILE A 142 -5.28 -12.45 8.35
N ARG A 143 -6.00 -13.51 8.70
CA ARG A 143 -5.58 -14.88 8.43
C ARG A 143 -6.36 -15.40 7.24
N ARG A 144 -5.66 -15.95 6.26
CA ARG A 144 -6.28 -16.62 5.13
C ARG A 144 -5.65 -17.97 4.86
N PRO A 145 -6.42 -18.95 4.36
CA PRO A 145 -5.83 -20.16 3.82
C PRO A 145 -4.94 -19.80 2.61
N GLY A 146 -3.96 -20.65 2.35
CA GLY A 146 -3.07 -20.51 1.21
C GLY A 146 -2.48 -21.86 0.84
N VAL A 147 -1.94 -21.95 -0.37
CA VAL A 147 -1.22 -23.11 -0.87
C VAL A 147 0.08 -22.66 -1.50
N ASP A 148 1.15 -23.41 -1.26
CA ASP A 148 2.42 -23.17 -1.94
C ASP A 148 2.40 -23.71 -3.38
N HIS A 149 3.50 -23.53 -4.10
CA HIS A 149 3.65 -24.02 -5.48
C HIS A 149 3.54 -25.56 -5.60
N ALA A 150 3.77 -26.30 -4.51
CA ALA A 150 3.63 -27.76 -4.46
C ALA A 150 2.21 -28.20 -4.02
N GLY A 151 1.28 -27.26 -3.85
CA GLY A 151 -0.09 -27.53 -3.40
C GLY A 151 -0.22 -27.83 -1.91
N ARG A 152 0.81 -27.58 -1.10
CA ARG A 152 0.77 -27.82 0.35
C ARG A 152 0.12 -26.63 1.07
N PRO A 153 -0.75 -26.88 2.06
CA PRO A 153 -1.34 -25.82 2.86
C PRO A 153 -0.26 -24.93 3.49
N THR A 154 -0.28 -23.65 3.11
CA THR A 154 0.63 -22.61 3.59
C THR A 154 -0.22 -21.40 3.95
N PRO A 155 -0.80 -21.36 5.16
CA PRO A 155 -1.64 -20.24 5.58
C PRO A 155 -0.82 -18.95 5.59
N VAL A 156 -1.49 -17.85 5.25
CA VAL A 156 -0.87 -16.52 5.20
C VAL A 156 -1.49 -15.67 6.30
N THR A 157 -0.63 -15.06 7.11
CA THR A 157 -1.00 -14.00 8.05
C THR A 157 -0.55 -12.68 7.47
N ILE A 158 -1.46 -11.72 7.41
CA ILE A 158 -1.24 -10.37 6.89
C ILE A 158 -1.53 -9.40 8.02
N GLU A 159 -0.64 -8.45 8.23
CA GLU A 159 -0.85 -7.36 9.17
C GLU A 159 -0.87 -6.04 8.41
N LEU A 160 -1.90 -5.23 8.63
CA LEU A 160 -1.93 -3.85 8.17
C LEU A 160 -1.88 -2.93 9.38
N SER A 161 -0.93 -2.00 9.39
CA SER A 161 -0.72 -1.06 10.48
C SER A 161 -0.36 0.33 9.97
N THR A 162 -0.66 1.34 10.78
CA THR A 162 -0.23 2.72 10.55
C THR A 162 0.59 3.20 11.75
N PRO A 163 1.91 3.42 11.60
CA PRO A 163 2.73 4.00 12.67
C PRO A 163 2.21 5.39 13.05
N GLY A 164 2.21 5.73 14.35
CA GLY A 164 1.81 7.06 14.82
C GLY A 164 0.44 7.16 15.51
N ALA A 165 -0.12 6.02 15.97
CA ALA A 165 -1.40 5.92 16.67
C ALA A 165 -2.59 6.44 15.83
N PRO A 166 -3.18 5.58 14.97
CA PRO A 166 -4.38 5.97 14.24
C PRO A 166 -5.49 6.37 15.21
N THR A 167 -6.27 7.37 14.82
CA THR A 167 -7.39 7.88 15.61
C THR A 167 -8.59 6.94 15.60
N SER A 168 -8.67 6.04 14.61
CA SER A 168 -9.71 5.02 14.49
C SER A 168 -9.24 3.87 13.59
N TRP A 169 -9.89 2.71 13.72
CA TRP A 169 -9.72 1.56 12.83
C TRP A 169 -11.01 0.74 12.80
N GLY A 170 -11.18 -0.06 11.75
CA GLY A 170 -12.30 -0.98 11.62
C GLY A 170 -11.97 -2.11 10.66
N ALA A 171 -12.59 -3.28 10.88
CA ALA A 171 -12.52 -4.41 9.98
C ALA A 171 -13.94 -4.87 9.68
N TYR A 172 -14.25 -5.09 8.40
CA TYR A 172 -15.56 -5.51 7.95
C TYR A 172 -15.41 -6.78 7.12
N VAL A 173 -16.22 -7.79 7.44
CA VAL A 173 -16.33 -9.00 6.63
C VAL A 173 -17.54 -8.81 5.73
N ALA A 174 -17.30 -8.75 4.42
CA ALA A 174 -18.36 -8.70 3.41
C ALA A 174 -18.58 -10.10 2.82
N VAL A 175 -19.84 -10.41 2.48
CA VAL A 175 -20.19 -11.63 1.74
C VAL A 175 -20.22 -11.30 0.25
N GLY A 176 -19.35 -11.92 -0.56
CA GLY A 176 -19.25 -11.72 -2.01
C GLY A 176 -17.84 -11.45 -2.50
N GLU A 177 -17.66 -11.26 -3.81
CA GLU A 177 -16.35 -10.88 -4.38
C GLU A 177 -15.96 -9.47 -3.90
N PRO A 178 -14.70 -9.26 -3.47
CA PRO A 178 -14.24 -7.92 -3.12
C PRO A 178 -14.31 -7.04 -4.36
N HIS A 179 -15.10 -5.97 -4.29
CA HIS A 179 -15.13 -5.00 -5.37
C HIS A 179 -13.72 -4.43 -5.56
N ALA A 180 -13.19 -4.56 -6.78
CA ALA A 180 -12.00 -3.82 -7.15
C ALA A 180 -12.25 -2.33 -6.87
N PRO A 181 -11.28 -1.61 -6.32
CA PRO A 181 -11.51 -0.23 -5.95
C PRO A 181 -11.76 0.56 -7.24
N ARG A 182 -12.75 1.45 -7.21
CA ARG A 182 -13.22 2.16 -8.41
C ARG A 182 -12.56 3.54 -8.51
N TRP A 183 -11.23 3.58 -8.58
CA TRP A 183 -10.48 4.84 -8.70
C TRP A 183 -10.60 5.51 -10.08
N ALA A 184 -11.21 4.84 -11.07
CA ALA A 184 -11.34 5.31 -12.46
C ALA A 184 -12.74 5.89 -12.81
N LEU A 185 -13.51 6.33 -11.82
CA LEU A 185 -14.83 6.97 -12.05
C LEU A 185 -14.81 8.51 -11.97
N THR A 186 -13.65 9.15 -12.04
CA THR A 186 -13.54 10.62 -12.05
C THR A 186 -12.67 11.15 -13.19
#